data_AF-A0A8X7V172-F1
#
_entry.id   AF-A0A8X7V172-F1
#
_cell.length_a   1.000
_cell.length_b   1.000
_cell.length_c   1.000
_cell.angle_alpha   90.00
_cell.angle_beta   90.00
_cell.angle_gamma   90.00
#
_symmetry.space_group_name_H-M   'P 1'
#
loop_
_entity.id
_entity.type
_entity.pdbx_description
1 polymer ?
#
loop_
_entity_poly.entity_id
_entity_poly.type
_entity_poly.pdbx_seq_one_letter_code
_entity_poly.pdbx_strand_id
1 'polypeptide(L)'
;MEVLWLSFGTDVLISFSLWNILNHSFLFFQENHTKCLLTCPPSCKNQKTIFYWDAENAPIPYEMERDDLLKMFRSSLIRFGYNGVFEIKVFVGGYRQNHRNSRMSLQDKETMEKHGIPLFYAESEEDDAADFALLRVLKQDDRHSNYKNNVVIIGGDHRHVKHLQFCQDRHKRNVMLLYTQALKRSLENVLKKQLSLRDFLELPAPSKEDKQQYDRAKRIASGQMDPYRDGQRAKKWRKEQRRKARNAEELQALGINEYVVLNEEKLVKENPKKNKNTKANKGFNEEKKHKMEENEEEGEL
;
A
#
# COMPACT_ATOMS: atom_id res chain seq x y z
N MET A 1 72.22 -20.73 -1.47
CA MET A 1 71.03 -20.73 -0.58
C MET A 1 70.39 -19.37 -0.71
N GLU A 2 69.43 -19.24 -1.62
CA GLU A 2 68.63 -18.02 -1.77
C GLU A 2 67.23 -18.32 -1.23
N VAL A 3 66.81 -17.57 -0.22
CA VAL A 3 65.45 -17.60 0.31
C VAL A 3 64.76 -16.35 -0.23
N LEU A 4 63.88 -16.56 -1.22
CA LEU A 4 62.91 -15.56 -1.65
C LEU A 4 61.77 -15.52 -0.62
N TRP A 5 61.62 -14.37 0.07
CA TRP A 5 60.40 -14.03 0.79
C TRP A 5 59.53 -13.14 -0.10
N LEU A 6 58.37 -13.67 -0.51
CA LEU A 6 57.29 -12.92 -1.15
C LEU A 6 56.44 -12.25 -0.06
N SER A 7 56.47 -10.92 0.02
CA SER A 7 55.51 -10.14 0.81
C SER A 7 54.25 -9.86 -0.02
N PHE A 8 53.18 -10.59 0.24
CA PHE A 8 51.82 -10.21 -0.11
C PHE A 8 50.94 -10.53 1.09
N GLY A 9 50.35 -9.52 1.76
CA GLY A 9 49.32 -9.86 2.75
C GLY A 9 48.96 -8.88 3.87
N THR A 10 49.11 -7.56 3.75
CA THR A 10 48.63 -6.63 4.82
C THR A 10 47.61 -5.61 4.35
N ASP A 11 47.63 -5.18 3.09
CA ASP A 11 46.80 -4.04 2.67
C ASP A 11 45.31 -4.39 2.45
N VAL A 12 45.01 -5.64 2.11
CA VAL A 12 43.62 -6.09 1.85
C VAL A 12 42.83 -6.33 3.15
N LEU A 13 43.50 -6.68 4.25
CA LEU A 13 42.85 -6.92 5.55
C LEU A 13 42.48 -5.61 6.27
N ILE A 14 43.24 -4.53 6.04
CA ILE A 14 42.97 -3.22 6.61
C ILE A 14 41.77 -2.55 5.92
N SER A 15 41.60 -2.74 4.60
CA SER A 15 40.46 -2.17 3.87
C SER A 15 39.11 -2.79 4.27
N PHE A 16 39.07 -4.10 4.55
CA PHE A 16 37.85 -4.79 4.99
C PHE A 16 37.42 -4.41 6.42
N SER A 17 38.38 -4.24 7.33
CA SER A 17 38.07 -3.84 8.71
C SER A 17 37.58 -2.39 8.80
N LEU A 18 38.21 -1.46 8.06
CA LEU A 18 37.75 -0.07 7.96
C LEU A 18 36.36 0.05 7.30
N TRP A 19 36.07 -0.74 6.26
CA TRP A 19 34.75 -0.77 5.62
C TRP A 19 33.64 -1.26 6.56
N ASN A 20 33.92 -2.28 7.37
CA ASN A 20 32.95 -2.77 8.36
C ASN A 20 32.73 -1.77 9.50
N ILE A 21 33.78 -1.11 10.00
CA ILE A 21 33.66 -0.09 11.06
C ILE A 21 32.90 1.14 10.56
N LEU A 22 33.15 1.58 9.32
CA LEU A 22 32.45 2.70 8.70
C LEU A 22 30.97 2.38 8.46
N ASN A 23 30.63 1.17 8.00
CA ASN A 23 29.23 0.76 7.85
C ASN A 23 28.51 0.65 9.20
N HIS A 24 29.16 0.08 10.22
CA HIS A 24 28.56 -0.04 11.55
C HIS A 24 28.32 1.33 12.19
N SER A 25 29.28 2.25 12.01
CA SER A 25 29.19 3.62 12.51
C SER A 25 28.13 4.43 11.74
N PHE A 26 28.03 4.24 10.42
CA PHE A 26 27.00 4.87 9.59
C PHE A 26 25.58 4.39 9.94
N LEU A 27 25.38 3.08 10.10
CA LEU A 27 24.11 2.50 10.54
C LEU A 27 23.72 3.00 11.94
N PHE A 28 24.68 3.03 12.88
CA PHE A 28 24.45 3.54 14.24
C PHE A 28 24.11 5.04 14.24
N PHE A 29 24.74 5.83 13.37
CA PHE A 29 24.46 7.26 13.24
C PHE A 29 23.06 7.50 12.62
N GLN A 30 22.66 6.69 11.63
CA GLN A 30 21.35 6.79 10.98
C GLN A 30 20.21 6.39 11.93
N GLU A 31 20.41 5.37 12.77
CA GLU A 31 19.45 4.97 13.80
C GLU A 31 19.27 6.03 14.90
N ASN A 32 20.35 6.70 15.32
CA ASN A 32 20.27 7.73 16.36
C ASN A 32 19.61 9.02 15.86
N HIS A 33 19.86 9.43 14.60
CA HIS A 33 19.21 10.60 14.01
C HIS A 33 17.71 10.39 13.80
N THR A 34 17.30 9.22 13.30
CA THR A 34 15.88 8.90 13.09
C THR A 34 15.13 8.78 14.41
N LYS A 35 15.72 8.20 15.46
CA LYS A 35 15.14 8.19 16.81
C LYS A 35 14.89 9.61 17.33
N CYS A 36 15.86 10.51 17.20
CA CYS A 36 15.72 11.88 17.70
C CYS A 36 14.55 12.64 17.01
N LEU A 37 14.35 12.42 15.71
CA LEU A 37 13.27 13.03 14.93
C LEU A 37 11.87 12.51 15.31
N LEU A 38 11.75 11.24 15.70
CA LEU A 38 10.45 10.63 15.99
C LEU A 38 9.96 10.85 17.43
N THR A 39 10.88 11.13 18.36
CA THR A 39 10.53 11.37 19.76
C THR A 39 9.55 12.52 19.96
N CYS A 40 8.69 12.36 20.98
CA CYS A 40 7.75 13.38 21.38
C CYS A 40 8.49 14.57 22.00
N PRO A 41 8.27 15.82 21.52
CA PRO A 41 8.84 17.00 22.14
C PRO A 41 8.44 17.09 23.62
N PRO A 42 9.29 17.63 24.52
CA PRO A 42 8.97 17.75 25.95
C PRO A 42 7.63 18.41 26.24
N SER A 43 7.26 19.43 25.44
CA SER A 43 5.98 20.15 25.55
C SER A 43 4.75 19.31 25.25
N CYS A 44 4.91 18.14 24.63
CA CYS A 44 3.82 17.33 24.07
C CYS A 44 3.73 15.93 24.69
N LYS A 45 4.63 15.56 25.62
CA LYS A 45 4.74 14.20 26.16
C LYS A 45 3.46 13.69 26.81
N ASN A 46 2.77 14.55 27.56
CA ASN A 46 1.55 14.19 28.30
C ASN A 46 0.26 14.59 27.54
N GLN A 47 0.39 15.09 26.31
CA GLN A 47 -0.78 15.47 25.49
C GLN A 47 -1.47 14.24 24.92
N LYS A 48 -2.77 14.38 24.68
CA LYS A 48 -3.58 13.35 24.02
C LYS A 48 -3.02 13.08 22.62
N THR A 49 -2.92 11.81 22.26
CA THR A 49 -2.47 11.34 20.94
C THR A 49 -3.63 10.69 20.21
N ILE A 50 -4.00 11.21 19.05
CA ILE A 50 -5.13 10.70 18.25
C ILE A 50 -4.57 10.04 17.00
N PHE A 51 -4.88 8.76 16.83
CA PHE A 51 -4.62 8.02 15.59
C PHE A 51 -5.83 8.13 14.67
N TYR A 52 -5.60 8.58 13.44
CA TYR A 52 -6.55 8.47 12.34
C TYR A 52 -6.04 7.37 11.42
N TRP A 53 -6.73 6.23 11.42
CA TRP A 53 -6.28 5.04 10.73
C TRP A 53 -7.14 4.78 9.51
N ASP A 54 -6.56 4.97 8.33
CA ASP A 54 -7.10 4.49 7.07
C ASP A 54 -6.83 2.98 6.92
N ALA A 55 -7.84 2.17 7.21
CA ALA A 55 -7.73 0.71 7.19
C ALA A 55 -7.64 0.15 5.76
N GLU A 56 -8.06 0.89 4.75
CA GLU A 56 -8.05 0.46 3.34
C GLU A 56 -6.65 0.54 2.74
N ASN A 57 -5.89 1.55 3.14
CA ASN A 57 -4.51 1.76 2.70
C ASN A 57 -3.46 1.17 3.66
N ALA A 58 -3.81 0.94 4.91
CA ALA A 58 -2.96 0.30 5.90
C ALA A 58 -3.72 -0.78 6.69
N PRO A 59 -4.03 -1.94 6.08
CA PRO A 59 -4.67 -3.03 6.82
C PRO A 59 -3.76 -3.54 7.95
N ILE A 60 -4.37 -4.21 8.93
CA ILE A 60 -3.64 -4.84 10.04
C ILE A 60 -2.66 -5.87 9.46
N PRO A 61 -1.37 -5.82 9.82
CA PRO A 61 -0.41 -6.86 9.45
C PRO A 61 -0.87 -8.24 9.91
N TYR A 62 -0.84 -9.25 9.04
CA TYR A 62 -1.38 -10.58 9.31
C TYR A 62 -0.55 -11.39 10.32
N GLU A 63 0.72 -11.02 10.54
CA GLU A 63 1.57 -11.61 11.58
C GLU A 63 1.14 -11.19 12.99
N MET A 64 0.30 -10.16 13.08
CA MET A 64 -0.12 -9.58 14.34
C MET A 64 -1.32 -10.30 14.90
N GLU A 65 -1.23 -10.68 16.16
CA GLU A 65 -2.41 -11.06 16.92
C GLU A 65 -3.26 -9.80 17.15
N ARG A 66 -4.52 -9.84 16.69
CA ARG A 66 -5.39 -8.67 16.67
C ARG A 66 -5.67 -8.11 18.07
N ASP A 67 -5.76 -9.00 19.06
CA ASP A 67 -5.97 -8.63 20.47
C ASP A 67 -4.73 -7.92 21.07
N ASP A 68 -3.55 -8.05 20.48
CA ASP A 68 -2.32 -7.39 20.92
C ASP A 68 -2.04 -6.05 20.24
N LEU A 69 -2.79 -5.72 19.18
CA LEU A 69 -2.66 -4.49 18.41
C LEU A 69 -2.59 -3.23 19.29
N LEU A 70 -3.55 -3.10 20.23
CA LEU A 70 -3.62 -1.95 21.13
C LEU A 70 -2.43 -1.89 22.09
N LYS A 71 -1.97 -3.04 22.58
CA LYS A 71 -0.79 -3.11 23.46
C LYS A 71 0.43 -2.64 22.69
N MET A 72 0.57 -3.05 21.43
CA MET A 72 1.70 -2.65 20.59
C MET A 72 1.67 -1.16 20.24
N PHE A 73 0.51 -0.59 19.90
CA PHE A 73 0.39 0.86 19.69
C PHE A 73 0.82 1.62 20.95
N ARG A 74 0.33 1.20 22.13
CA ARG A 74 0.66 1.86 23.39
C ARG A 74 2.14 1.75 23.74
N SER A 75 2.72 0.55 23.65
CA SER A 75 4.15 0.32 23.90
C SER A 75 5.02 1.15 22.96
N SER A 76 4.63 1.22 21.68
CA SER A 76 5.34 2.00 20.66
C SER A 76 5.27 3.51 20.95
N LEU A 77 4.10 4.03 21.34
CA LEU A 77 3.97 5.43 21.76
C LEU A 77 4.86 5.77 22.95
N ILE A 78 4.85 4.92 23.99
CA ILE A 78 5.68 5.10 25.19
C ILE A 78 7.17 5.09 24.81
N ARG A 79 7.59 4.16 23.93
CA ARG A 79 8.96 4.09 23.40
C ARG A 79 9.40 5.40 22.75
N PHE A 80 8.50 6.07 22.03
CA PHE A 80 8.77 7.39 21.44
C PHE A 80 8.48 8.58 22.38
N GLY A 81 8.12 8.34 23.64
CA GLY A 81 7.89 9.36 24.67
C GLY A 81 6.50 10.02 24.65
N TYR A 82 5.53 9.42 23.97
CA TYR A 82 4.12 9.83 23.98
C TYR A 82 3.41 9.12 25.14
N ASN A 83 3.32 9.79 26.29
CA ASN A 83 2.84 9.22 27.55
C ASN A 83 1.42 9.66 27.94
N GLY A 84 0.79 10.49 27.12
CA GLY A 84 -0.60 10.93 27.33
C GLY A 84 -1.63 9.85 27.01
N VAL A 85 -2.91 10.24 27.11
CA VAL A 85 -4.03 9.40 26.66
C VAL A 85 -3.93 9.21 25.14
N PHE A 86 -4.17 8.00 24.64
CA PHE A 86 -4.30 7.78 23.21
C PHE A 86 -5.72 7.35 22.83
N GLU A 87 -6.14 7.78 21.64
CA GLU A 87 -7.42 7.44 21.02
C GLU A 87 -7.14 6.97 19.60
N ILE A 88 -7.89 5.97 19.13
CA ILE A 88 -7.80 5.48 17.75
C ILE A 88 -9.17 5.66 17.10
N LYS A 89 -9.17 6.24 15.90
CA LYS A 89 -10.33 6.37 15.02
C LYS A 89 -10.01 5.63 13.72
N VAL A 90 -10.78 4.59 13.42
CA VAL A 90 -10.52 3.73 12.25
C VAL A 90 -11.53 4.05 11.16
N PHE A 91 -11.03 4.34 9.97
CA PHE A 91 -11.81 4.65 8.78
C PHE A 91 -11.80 3.43 7.87
N VAL A 92 -13.01 2.99 7.51
CA VAL A 92 -13.24 1.75 6.79
C VAL A 92 -13.93 2.07 5.48
N GLY A 93 -13.38 1.54 4.38
CA GLY A 93 -13.99 1.65 3.07
C GLY A 93 -15.22 0.77 2.94
N GLY A 94 -16.09 1.15 2.00
CA GLY A 94 -17.35 0.46 1.75
C GLY A 94 -18.50 0.91 2.66
N TYR A 95 -19.70 0.82 2.11
CA TYR A 95 -20.92 1.22 2.78
C TYR A 95 -21.24 0.26 3.95
N ARG A 96 -21.77 0.77 5.06
CA ARG A 96 -22.05 0.00 6.30
C ARG A 96 -22.85 -1.28 6.04
N GLN A 97 -23.72 -1.30 5.03
CA GLN A 97 -24.56 -2.45 4.67
C GLN A 97 -23.90 -3.38 3.63
N ASN A 98 -22.86 -2.91 2.95
CA ASN A 98 -22.22 -3.61 1.84
C ASN A 98 -20.72 -3.80 2.10
N HIS A 99 -20.41 -4.75 2.99
CA HIS A 99 -19.03 -5.05 3.39
C HIS A 99 -18.15 -5.65 2.29
N ARG A 100 -18.73 -6.02 1.13
CA ARG A 100 -18.01 -6.70 0.04
C ARG A 100 -16.85 -5.87 -0.53
N ASN A 101 -16.93 -4.55 -0.43
CA ASN A 101 -15.95 -3.63 -1.02
C ASN A 101 -14.89 -3.16 -0.02
N SER A 102 -15.02 -3.51 1.26
CA SER A 102 -14.04 -3.14 2.29
C SER A 102 -12.83 -4.07 2.24
N ARG A 103 -11.61 -3.52 2.29
CA ARG A 103 -10.38 -4.31 2.43
C ARG A 103 -10.14 -4.76 3.87
N MET A 104 -10.77 -4.12 4.85
CA MET A 104 -10.70 -4.54 6.24
C MET A 104 -11.52 -5.81 6.46
N SER A 105 -10.90 -6.84 7.05
CA SER A 105 -11.58 -8.12 7.25
C SER A 105 -12.67 -8.03 8.33
N LEU A 106 -13.67 -8.92 8.28
CA LEU A 106 -14.73 -8.97 9.29
C LEU A 106 -14.14 -9.17 10.70
N GLN A 107 -13.15 -10.04 10.82
CA GLN A 107 -12.47 -10.33 12.07
C GLN A 107 -11.76 -9.07 12.63
N ASP A 108 -11.14 -8.26 11.76
CA ASP A 108 -10.52 -7.01 12.20
C ASP A 108 -11.58 -6.04 12.75
N LYS A 109 -12.74 -5.94 12.09
CA LYS A 109 -13.85 -5.08 12.54
C LYS A 109 -14.38 -5.51 13.90
N GLU A 110 -14.64 -6.81 14.06
CA GLU A 110 -15.07 -7.39 15.33
C GLU A 110 -14.04 -7.14 16.45
N THR A 111 -12.74 -7.27 16.16
CA THR A 111 -11.71 -6.96 17.15
C THR A 111 -11.71 -5.48 17.53
N MET A 112 -11.85 -4.56 16.58
CA MET A 112 -11.93 -3.12 16.89
C MET A 112 -13.12 -2.81 17.77
N GLU A 113 -14.30 -3.33 17.42
CA GLU A 113 -15.54 -3.12 18.18
C GLU A 113 -15.45 -3.73 19.58
N LYS A 114 -14.89 -4.94 19.72
CA LYS A 114 -14.61 -5.60 21.01
C LYS A 114 -13.73 -4.74 21.92
N HIS A 115 -12.78 -4.00 21.34
CA HIS A 115 -11.91 -3.09 22.08
C HIS A 115 -12.49 -1.67 22.26
N GLY A 116 -13.74 -1.43 21.83
CA GLY A 116 -14.39 -0.12 21.92
C GLY A 116 -13.79 0.93 20.99
N ILE A 117 -13.10 0.52 19.93
CA ILE A 117 -12.49 1.42 18.95
C ILE A 117 -13.57 1.79 17.92
N PRO A 118 -13.88 3.08 17.74
CA PRO A 118 -14.90 3.51 16.81
C PRO A 118 -14.48 3.25 15.35
N LEU A 119 -15.38 2.58 14.63
CA LEU A 119 -15.30 2.36 13.18
C LEU A 119 -16.13 3.41 12.45
N PHE A 120 -15.48 4.21 11.61
CA PHE A 120 -16.09 5.21 10.74
C PHE A 120 -16.24 4.62 9.35
N TYR A 121 -17.45 4.20 9.03
CA TYR A 121 -17.81 3.66 7.73
C TYR A 121 -18.05 4.80 6.73
N ALA A 122 -17.56 4.63 5.51
CA ALA A 122 -17.89 5.52 4.41
C ALA A 122 -19.42 5.52 4.13
N GLU A 123 -19.99 6.72 3.95
CA GLU A 123 -21.42 6.92 3.64
C GLU A 123 -21.75 6.66 2.16
N SER A 124 -20.74 6.47 1.31
CA SER A 124 -20.86 6.30 -0.13
C SER A 124 -20.13 5.05 -0.61
N GLU A 125 -20.57 4.48 -1.73
CA GLU A 125 -19.90 3.38 -2.43
C GLU A 125 -18.74 3.85 -3.30
N GLU A 126 -18.50 5.16 -3.41
CA GLU A 126 -17.35 5.71 -4.12
C GLU A 126 -16.02 5.30 -3.48
N ASP A 127 -15.03 5.00 -4.32
CA ASP A 127 -13.70 4.50 -3.89
C ASP A 127 -12.97 5.46 -2.94
N ASP A 128 -13.29 6.76 -2.98
CA ASP A 128 -12.67 7.82 -2.18
C ASP A 128 -13.46 8.21 -0.91
N ALA A 129 -14.58 7.56 -0.65
CA ALA A 129 -15.51 8.00 0.39
C ALA A 129 -14.90 7.92 1.81
N ALA A 130 -14.03 6.93 2.06
CA ALA A 130 -13.30 6.80 3.33
C ALA A 130 -12.29 7.95 3.54
N ASP A 131 -11.62 8.38 2.47
CA ASP A 131 -10.66 9.49 2.51
C ASP A 131 -11.38 10.81 2.84
N PHE A 132 -12.54 11.04 2.22
CA PHE A 132 -13.37 12.21 2.56
C PHE A 132 -13.88 12.16 4.00
N ALA A 133 -14.28 11.00 4.51
CA ALA A 133 -14.71 10.83 5.88
C ALA A 133 -13.56 11.12 6.87
N LEU A 134 -12.36 10.58 6.61
CA LEU A 134 -11.16 10.86 7.39
C LEU A 134 -10.87 12.36 7.42
N LEU A 135 -10.83 13.00 6.26
CA LEU A 135 -10.56 14.43 6.16
C LEU A 135 -11.62 15.29 6.86
N ARG A 136 -12.90 14.88 6.80
CA ARG A 136 -14.01 15.55 7.49
C ARG A 136 -13.83 15.50 9.01
N VAL A 137 -13.58 14.31 9.57
CA VAL A 137 -13.38 14.13 11.01
C VAL A 137 -12.12 14.85 11.49
N LEU A 138 -11.04 14.81 10.72
CA LEU A 138 -9.79 15.49 11.06
C LEU A 138 -10.00 17.02 11.12
N LYS A 139 -10.68 17.60 10.13
CA LYS A 139 -11.05 19.03 10.13
C LYS A 139 -11.97 19.39 11.30
N GLN A 140 -12.91 18.52 11.65
CA GLN A 140 -13.82 18.73 12.77
C GLN A 140 -13.06 18.74 14.10
N ASP A 141 -12.21 17.75 14.35
CA ASP A 141 -11.37 17.68 15.55
C ASP A 141 -10.44 18.90 15.63
N ASP A 142 -9.91 19.36 14.49
CA ASP A 142 -9.02 20.52 14.45
C ASP A 142 -9.74 21.83 14.85
N ARG A 143 -11.01 21.99 14.46
CA ARG A 143 -11.85 23.14 14.85
C ARG A 143 -12.23 23.14 16.33
N HIS A 144 -12.48 21.96 16.91
CA HIS A 144 -13.02 21.85 18.27
C HIS A 144 -11.95 21.64 19.35
N SER A 145 -10.75 21.21 19.00
CA SER A 145 -9.74 20.94 20.01
C SER A 145 -9.05 22.23 20.47
N ASN A 146 -9.47 22.76 21.63
CA ASN A 146 -8.73 23.82 22.34
C ASN A 146 -7.32 23.37 22.76
N TYR A 147 -7.05 22.07 22.77
CA TYR A 147 -5.78 21.48 23.16
C TYR A 147 -4.94 21.09 21.94
N LYS A 148 -3.62 21.29 22.04
CA LYS A 148 -2.65 20.77 21.07
C LYS A 148 -2.54 19.26 21.24
N ASN A 149 -3.38 18.50 20.54
CA ASN A 149 -3.26 17.04 20.50
C ASN A 149 -2.09 16.64 19.58
N ASN A 150 -1.39 15.55 19.93
CA ASN A 150 -0.52 14.85 18.99
C ASN A 150 -1.41 14.14 17.96
N VAL A 151 -1.07 14.25 16.69
CA VAL A 151 -1.83 13.64 15.59
C VAL A 151 -0.96 12.58 14.93
N VAL A 152 -1.49 11.38 14.80
CA VAL A 152 -0.85 10.28 14.06
C VAL A 152 -1.79 9.83 12.96
N ILE A 153 -1.33 9.77 11.71
CA ILE A 153 -2.10 9.15 10.62
C ILE A 153 -1.47 7.84 10.22
N ILE A 154 -2.29 6.81 10.07
CA ILE A 154 -1.88 5.50 9.56
C ILE A 154 -2.51 5.29 8.19
N GLY A 155 -1.70 5.02 7.17
CA GLY A 155 -2.21 4.66 5.83
C GLY A 155 -2.68 5.82 4.96
N GLY A 156 -2.50 7.08 5.36
CA GLY A 156 -3.03 8.22 4.60
C GLY A 156 -2.46 8.35 3.17
N ASP A 157 -3.26 8.95 2.29
CA ASP A 157 -2.89 9.27 0.92
C ASP A 157 -2.23 10.68 0.80
N HIS A 158 -1.93 11.08 -0.44
CA HIS A 158 -1.39 12.40 -0.72
C HIS A 158 -2.33 13.57 -0.33
N ARG A 159 -3.66 13.36 -0.31
CA ARG A 159 -4.64 14.38 0.10
C ARG A 159 -4.57 14.62 1.60
N HIS A 160 -4.49 13.57 2.39
CA HIS A 160 -4.33 13.64 3.86
C HIS A 160 -3.04 14.34 4.25
N VAL A 161 -1.95 14.07 3.52
CA VAL A 161 -0.65 14.65 3.81
C VAL A 161 -0.62 16.18 3.65
N LYS A 162 -1.30 16.76 2.66
CA LYS A 162 -1.44 18.22 2.55
C LYS A 162 -2.14 18.82 3.77
N HIS A 163 -3.17 18.16 4.26
CA HIS A 163 -3.88 18.62 5.45
C HIS A 163 -3.04 18.46 6.72
N LEU A 164 -2.25 17.39 6.82
CA LEU A 164 -1.31 17.20 7.92
C LEU A 164 -0.24 18.28 7.97
N GLN A 165 0.29 18.67 6.81
CA GLN A 165 1.23 19.77 6.73
C GLN A 165 0.59 21.07 7.22
N PHE A 166 -0.67 21.33 6.84
CA PHE A 166 -1.43 22.46 7.37
C PHE A 166 -1.59 22.40 8.91
N CYS A 167 -1.90 21.23 9.48
CA CYS A 167 -1.99 21.04 10.94
C CYS A 167 -0.64 21.29 11.63
N GLN A 168 0.46 20.83 11.03
CA GLN A 168 1.81 21.05 11.56
C GLN A 168 2.22 22.52 11.50
N ASP A 169 2.00 23.18 10.37
CA ASP A 169 2.50 24.53 10.13
C ASP A 169 1.64 25.61 10.79
N ARG A 170 0.31 25.50 10.71
CA ARG A 170 -0.62 26.50 11.24
C ARG A 170 -0.91 26.30 12.71
N HIS A 171 -1.25 25.08 13.12
CA HIS A 171 -1.67 24.78 14.49
C HIS A 171 -0.49 24.40 15.40
N LYS A 172 0.72 24.31 14.83
CA LYS A 172 1.95 23.89 15.54
C LYS A 172 1.74 22.56 16.29
N ARG A 173 0.94 21.66 15.70
CA ARG A 173 0.70 20.32 16.23
C ARG A 173 1.90 19.43 15.97
N ASN A 174 2.12 18.49 16.86
CA ASN A 174 3.08 17.41 16.63
C ASN A 174 2.38 16.32 15.81
N VAL A 175 2.77 16.21 14.55
CA VAL A 175 2.16 15.31 13.57
C VAL A 175 3.15 14.20 13.22
N MET A 176 2.67 12.96 13.18
CA MET A 176 3.42 11.78 12.73
C MET A 176 2.65 11.04 11.65
N LEU A 177 3.35 10.60 10.61
CA LEU A 177 2.81 9.73 9.56
C LEU A 177 3.36 8.32 9.71
N LEU A 178 2.47 7.34 9.84
CA LEU A 178 2.77 5.91 9.77
C LEU A 178 2.36 5.39 8.40
N TYR A 179 3.36 5.12 7.55
CA TYR A 179 3.13 4.72 6.16
C TYR A 179 3.35 3.22 5.96
N THR A 180 2.66 2.65 4.97
CA THR A 180 3.02 1.35 4.40
C THR A 180 4.05 1.53 3.29
N GLN A 181 4.84 0.50 2.95
CA GLN A 181 5.89 0.62 1.92
C GLN A 181 5.37 1.14 0.58
N ALA A 182 4.10 0.89 0.25
CA ALA A 182 3.47 1.40 -0.97
C ALA A 182 3.35 2.94 -1.00
N LEU A 183 3.16 3.57 0.16
CA LEU A 183 2.96 5.02 0.31
C LEU A 183 4.27 5.80 0.46
N LYS A 184 5.38 5.15 0.81
CA LYS A 184 6.66 5.83 1.08
C LYS A 184 7.11 6.72 -0.10
N ARG A 185 6.99 6.21 -1.34
CA ARG A 185 7.48 6.87 -2.55
C ARG A 185 6.72 8.15 -2.89
N SER A 186 5.45 8.24 -2.55
CA SER A 186 4.62 9.41 -2.88
C SER A 186 4.69 10.52 -1.82
N LEU A 187 5.17 10.20 -0.61
CA LEU A 187 5.09 11.08 0.56
C LEU A 187 6.45 11.58 1.07
N GLU A 188 7.55 11.20 0.40
CA GLU A 188 8.90 11.14 0.98
C GLU A 188 9.48 12.46 1.53
N ASN A 189 8.86 13.62 1.27
CA ASN A 189 9.37 14.93 1.68
C ASN A 189 8.37 15.87 2.39
N VAL A 190 7.15 15.42 2.68
CA VAL A 190 6.11 16.36 3.13
C VAL A 190 6.06 16.52 4.66
N LEU A 191 6.36 15.45 5.41
CA LEU A 191 6.29 15.48 6.86
C LEU A 191 7.64 15.15 7.49
N LYS A 192 8.00 15.91 8.53
CA LYS A 192 9.26 15.74 9.25
C LYS A 192 9.32 14.42 10.05
N LYS A 193 8.17 13.94 10.51
CA LYS A 193 8.06 12.70 11.31
C LYS A 193 7.27 11.66 10.52
N GLN A 194 8.02 10.75 9.92
CA GLN A 194 7.47 9.64 9.15
C GLN A 194 8.18 8.35 9.54
N LEU A 195 7.42 7.29 9.77
CA LEU A 195 7.95 5.97 10.10
C LEU A 195 7.11 4.92 9.37
N SER A 196 7.72 3.79 8.99
CA SER A 196 6.92 2.70 8.46
C SER A 196 6.08 2.10 9.58
N LEU A 197 4.85 1.68 9.26
CA LEU A 197 3.96 1.03 10.25
C LEU A 197 4.61 -0.22 10.86
N ARG A 198 5.41 -0.96 10.08
CA ARG A 198 6.15 -2.12 10.56
C ARG A 198 7.22 -1.76 11.58
N ASP A 199 8.05 -0.75 11.30
CA ASP A 199 9.10 -0.32 12.23
C ASP A 199 8.50 0.28 13.51
N PHE A 200 7.36 0.97 13.36
CA PHE A 200 6.61 1.49 14.50
C PHE A 200 6.20 0.37 15.44
N LEU A 201 5.68 -0.73 14.90
CA LEU A 201 5.19 -1.90 15.64
C LEU A 201 6.28 -2.94 15.93
N GLU A 202 7.55 -2.66 15.61
CA GLU A 202 8.68 -3.59 15.77
C GLU A 202 8.46 -4.95 15.09
N LEU A 203 7.71 -4.97 14.00
CA LEU A 203 7.42 -6.20 13.28
C LEU A 203 8.66 -6.69 12.52
N PRO A 204 8.87 -8.01 12.47
CA PRO A 204 9.93 -8.57 11.64
C PRO A 204 9.74 -8.17 10.17
N ALA A 205 10.84 -8.22 9.41
CA ALA A 205 10.75 -8.03 7.98
C ALA A 205 9.75 -9.04 7.38
N PRO A 206 8.92 -8.62 6.40
CA PRO A 206 7.97 -9.54 5.77
C PRO A 206 8.69 -10.77 5.25
N SER A 207 8.10 -11.95 5.50
CA SER A 207 8.59 -13.18 4.90
C SER A 207 8.46 -13.13 3.36
N LYS A 208 9.02 -14.12 2.66
CA LYS A 208 8.81 -14.22 1.20
C LYS A 208 7.35 -14.55 0.86
N GLU A 209 6.70 -15.37 1.67
CA GLU A 209 5.29 -15.78 1.47
C GLU A 209 4.34 -14.62 1.72
N ASP A 210 4.60 -13.87 2.76
CA ASP A 210 3.98 -12.62 3.16
C ASP A 210 3.99 -11.55 2.07
N LYS A 211 5.17 -11.36 1.46
CA LYS A 211 5.32 -10.47 0.32
C LYS A 211 4.49 -10.95 -0.86
N GLN A 212 4.43 -12.25 -1.12
CA GLN A 212 3.58 -12.81 -2.16
C GLN A 212 2.09 -12.64 -1.86
N GLN A 213 1.65 -12.85 -0.61
CA GLN A 213 0.27 -12.64 -0.20
C GLN A 213 -0.13 -11.17 -0.30
N TYR A 214 0.74 -10.25 0.15
CA TYR A 214 0.56 -8.81 -0.01
C TYR A 214 0.48 -8.41 -1.49
N ASP A 215 1.41 -8.87 -2.33
CA ASP A 215 1.41 -8.60 -3.77
C ASP A 215 0.18 -9.21 -4.46
N ARG A 216 -0.35 -10.32 -3.94
CA ARG A 216 -1.58 -10.94 -4.41
C ARG A 216 -2.79 -10.10 -4.02
N ALA A 217 -2.91 -9.72 -2.75
CA ALA A 217 -3.98 -8.84 -2.25
C ALA A 217 -3.97 -7.49 -2.97
N LYS A 218 -2.79 -6.87 -3.15
CA LYS A 218 -2.60 -5.64 -3.90
C LYS A 218 -3.05 -5.77 -5.36
N ARG A 219 -2.72 -6.88 -6.03
CA ARG A 219 -3.18 -7.14 -7.41
C ARG A 219 -4.68 -7.36 -7.50
N ILE A 220 -5.28 -8.04 -6.52
CA ILE A 220 -6.74 -8.18 -6.42
C ILE A 220 -7.38 -6.80 -6.27
N ALA A 221 -6.86 -6.04 -5.32
CA ALA A 221 -7.45 -4.79 -4.91
C ALA A 221 -7.22 -3.63 -5.90
N SER A 222 -6.31 -3.78 -6.85
CA SER A 222 -6.11 -2.86 -7.99
C SER A 222 -6.81 -3.32 -9.26
N GLY A 223 -7.58 -4.42 -9.20
CA GLY A 223 -8.24 -5.03 -10.36
C GLY A 223 -7.26 -5.67 -11.37
N GLN A 224 -5.97 -5.72 -11.06
CA GLN A 224 -4.95 -6.36 -11.90
C GLN A 224 -5.03 -7.90 -11.87
N MET A 225 -5.71 -8.47 -10.88
CA MET A 225 -5.96 -9.89 -10.76
C MET A 225 -7.39 -10.10 -10.27
N ASP A 226 -8.17 -10.93 -10.94
CA ASP A 226 -9.51 -11.30 -10.50
C ASP A 226 -9.45 -12.78 -10.05
N PRO A 227 -9.50 -13.07 -8.75
CA PRO A 227 -9.29 -14.42 -8.26
C PRO A 227 -10.33 -15.43 -8.79
N TYR A 228 -11.53 -14.96 -9.17
CA TYR A 228 -12.56 -15.80 -9.77
C TYR A 228 -12.26 -16.05 -11.25
N ARG A 229 -12.00 -14.99 -12.02
CA ARG A 229 -11.73 -15.09 -13.46
C ARG A 229 -10.38 -15.75 -13.77
N ASP A 230 -9.36 -15.46 -13.00
CA ASP A 230 -8.03 -16.07 -13.11
C ASP A 230 -8.03 -17.50 -12.57
N GLY A 231 -8.81 -17.78 -11.53
CA GLY A 231 -9.06 -19.14 -11.05
C GLY A 231 -9.75 -20.01 -12.10
N GLN A 232 -10.73 -19.46 -12.82
CA GLN A 232 -11.40 -20.12 -13.95
C GLN A 232 -10.43 -20.37 -15.12
N ARG A 233 -9.60 -19.39 -15.48
CA ARG A 233 -8.54 -19.55 -16.50
C ARG A 233 -7.54 -20.63 -16.12
N ALA A 234 -7.08 -20.66 -14.87
CA ALA A 234 -6.16 -21.67 -14.37
C ALA A 234 -6.77 -23.08 -14.41
N LYS A 235 -8.05 -23.22 -14.03
CA LYS A 235 -8.79 -24.50 -14.15
C LYS A 235 -8.91 -24.95 -15.61
N LYS A 236 -9.26 -24.03 -16.52
CA LYS A 236 -9.37 -24.32 -17.95
C LYS A 236 -8.01 -24.74 -18.55
N TRP A 237 -6.93 -24.04 -18.19
CA TRP A 237 -5.58 -24.38 -18.63
C TRP A 237 -5.13 -25.74 -18.12
N ARG A 238 -5.36 -26.07 -16.83
CA ARG A 238 -5.06 -27.41 -16.28
C ARG A 238 -5.85 -28.52 -17.00
N LYS A 239 -7.12 -28.27 -17.33
CA LYS A 239 -7.95 -29.23 -18.09
C LYS A 239 -7.40 -29.46 -19.50
N GLU A 240 -6.92 -28.39 -20.14
CA GLU A 240 -6.30 -28.47 -21.47
C GLU A 240 -4.97 -29.22 -21.43
N GLN A 241 -4.11 -28.96 -20.43
CA GLN A 241 -2.86 -29.70 -20.26
C GLN A 241 -3.12 -31.20 -20.03
N ARG A 242 -4.12 -31.56 -19.22
CA ARG A 242 -4.54 -32.96 -19.03
C ARG A 242 -5.11 -33.60 -20.30
N ARG A 243 -5.72 -32.82 -21.19
CA ARG A 243 -6.21 -33.32 -22.48
C ARG A 243 -5.04 -33.58 -23.43
N LYS A 244 -4.08 -32.66 -23.50
CA LYS A 244 -2.86 -32.82 -24.29
C LYS A 244 -2.03 -34.02 -23.82
N ALA A 245 -1.87 -34.21 -22.51
CA ALA A 245 -1.18 -35.36 -21.95
C ALA A 245 -1.86 -36.70 -22.33
N ARG A 246 -3.20 -36.79 -22.19
CA ARG A 246 -3.94 -37.99 -22.58
C ARG A 246 -3.86 -38.28 -24.08
N ASN A 247 -3.99 -37.25 -24.91
CA ASN A 247 -3.83 -37.42 -26.36
C ASN A 247 -2.41 -37.87 -26.72
N ALA A 248 -1.38 -37.39 -26.03
CA ALA A 248 0.00 -37.83 -26.22
C ALA A 248 0.20 -39.30 -25.80
N GLU A 249 -0.39 -39.71 -24.67
CA GLU A 249 -0.39 -41.12 -24.21
C GLU A 249 -1.15 -42.04 -25.17
N GLU A 250 -2.31 -41.62 -25.70
CA GLU A 250 -3.08 -42.37 -26.71
C GLU A 250 -2.32 -42.51 -28.03
N LEU A 251 -1.65 -41.43 -28.50
CA LEU A 251 -0.81 -41.48 -29.70
C LEU A 251 0.39 -42.43 -29.53
N GLN A 252 1.02 -42.45 -28.35
CA GLN A 252 2.06 -43.41 -28.03
C GLN A 252 1.53 -44.86 -27.97
N ALA A 253 0.34 -45.08 -27.39
CA ALA A 253 -0.27 -46.40 -27.31
C ALA A 253 -0.68 -46.98 -28.68
N LEU A 254 -1.02 -46.11 -29.65
CA LEU A 254 -1.31 -46.49 -31.03
C LEU A 254 -0.06 -46.76 -31.89
N GLY A 255 1.14 -46.68 -31.30
CA GLY A 255 2.40 -46.90 -32.01
C GLY A 255 2.72 -45.81 -33.05
N ILE A 256 2.03 -44.66 -32.99
CA ILE A 256 2.29 -43.53 -33.86
C ILE A 256 3.47 -42.77 -33.26
N ASN A 257 4.68 -43.07 -33.74
CA ASN A 257 5.87 -42.34 -33.36
C ASN A 257 5.70 -40.84 -33.67
N GLU A 258 6.01 -40.01 -32.68
CA GLU A 258 5.84 -38.54 -32.62
C GLU A 258 6.57 -37.76 -33.75
N TYR A 259 7.27 -38.45 -34.64
CA TYR A 259 8.03 -37.89 -35.76
C TYR A 259 7.20 -37.45 -36.97
N VAL A 260 5.90 -37.74 -37.05
CA VAL A 260 5.08 -37.42 -38.24
C VAL A 260 4.32 -36.09 -38.12
N VAL A 261 4.12 -35.53 -36.92
CA VAL A 261 3.24 -34.35 -36.74
C VAL A 261 3.97 -33.00 -36.90
N LEU A 262 5.29 -32.98 -37.09
CA LEU A 262 6.04 -31.72 -37.28
C LEU A 262 6.23 -31.27 -38.73
N ASN A 263 5.69 -31.98 -39.73
CA ASN A 263 5.92 -31.67 -41.15
C ASN A 263 4.77 -31.01 -41.91
N GLU A 264 3.57 -30.83 -41.34
CA GLU A 264 2.45 -30.22 -42.08
C GLU A 264 2.30 -28.69 -41.88
N GLU A 265 2.95 -28.06 -40.88
CA GLU A 265 2.85 -26.60 -40.69
C GLU A 265 3.84 -25.77 -41.54
N LYS A 266 4.64 -26.39 -42.43
CA LYS A 266 5.60 -25.66 -43.29
C LYS A 266 5.21 -25.48 -44.75
N LEU A 267 3.99 -25.81 -45.16
CA LEU A 267 3.62 -25.79 -46.58
C LEU A 267 2.29 -25.06 -46.89
N VAL A 268 2.14 -23.79 -46.47
CA VAL A 268 1.35 -22.82 -47.25
C VAL A 268 1.93 -21.41 -47.05
N LYS A 269 2.88 -21.03 -47.91
CA LYS A 269 3.08 -19.63 -48.31
C LYS A 269 2.98 -19.58 -49.82
N GLU A 270 1.87 -19.08 -50.34
CA GLU A 270 1.88 -18.32 -51.59
C GLU A 270 0.65 -17.39 -51.67
N ASN A 271 0.95 -16.11 -51.85
CA ASN A 271 0.00 -15.03 -52.10
C ASN A 271 -0.71 -15.22 -53.45
N PRO A 272 -1.85 -14.54 -53.66
CA PRO A 272 -1.79 -13.52 -54.70
C PRO A 272 -2.44 -12.18 -54.33
N LYS A 273 -1.76 -11.14 -54.84
CA LYS A 273 -2.18 -9.73 -54.92
C LYS A 273 -3.46 -9.56 -55.76
N LYS A 274 -4.32 -8.61 -55.35
CA LYS A 274 -5.11 -7.67 -56.19
C LYS A 274 -5.64 -6.55 -55.25
N ASN A 275 -5.06 -5.34 -55.21
CA ASN A 275 -5.39 -4.12 -56.00
C ASN A 275 -6.91 -3.86 -56.15
N LYS A 276 -7.50 -2.66 -56.07
CA LYS A 276 -7.14 -1.30 -55.63
C LYS A 276 -8.46 -0.48 -55.77
N ASN A 277 -8.66 0.52 -54.89
CA ASN A 277 -9.47 1.74 -55.07
C ASN A 277 -11.00 1.71 -55.30
N THR A 278 -11.74 2.39 -54.39
CA THR A 278 -12.49 3.65 -54.64
C THR A 278 -12.86 4.27 -53.27
N LYS A 279 -12.36 5.47 -52.91
CA LYS A 279 -13.02 6.81 -52.99
C LYS A 279 -14.45 6.83 -52.42
N ALA A 280 -14.96 7.81 -51.66
CA ALA A 280 -14.47 9.06 -51.07
C ALA A 280 -15.62 9.63 -50.19
N ASN A 281 -15.28 10.49 -49.23
CA ASN A 281 -16.03 11.65 -48.70
C ASN A 281 -17.52 11.58 -48.33
N LYS A 282 -17.80 11.95 -47.06
CA LYS A 282 -18.61 13.11 -46.57
C LYS A 282 -18.77 12.90 -45.05
N GLY A 283 -18.55 13.84 -44.13
CA GLY A 283 -18.61 15.30 -44.18
C GLY A 283 -19.66 15.77 -43.17
N PHE A 284 -19.20 16.43 -42.09
CA PHE A 284 -19.84 17.53 -41.31
C PHE A 284 -21.27 17.43 -40.74
N ASN A 285 -21.39 17.63 -39.41
CA ASN A 285 -21.97 18.82 -38.76
C ASN A 285 -21.80 18.69 -37.23
N GLU A 286 -21.04 19.54 -36.54
CA GLU A 286 -21.32 20.92 -36.06
C GLU A 286 -22.34 21.04 -34.92
N GLU A 287 -21.80 21.60 -33.82
CA GLU A 287 -22.36 22.45 -32.76
C GLU A 287 -23.81 22.28 -32.30
N LYS A 288 -23.96 22.14 -30.97
CA LYS A 288 -24.85 23.03 -30.21
C LYS A 288 -24.25 23.40 -28.86
N LYS A 289 -23.84 24.67 -28.76
CA LYS A 289 -23.78 25.45 -27.52
C LYS A 289 -25.19 25.57 -26.94
N HIS A 290 -25.31 25.48 -25.62
CA HIS A 290 -26.21 26.34 -24.86
C HIS A 290 -25.49 26.83 -23.59
N LYS A 291 -25.65 28.12 -23.34
CA LYS A 291 -25.15 28.93 -22.22
C LYS A 291 -26.30 29.16 -21.24
N MET A 292 -25.93 29.42 -19.97
CA MET A 292 -26.64 30.15 -18.90
C MET A 292 -27.91 29.45 -18.36
N GLU A 293 -28.28 29.50 -17.08
CA GLU A 293 -28.20 30.53 -16.02
C GLU A 293 -27.92 29.82 -14.67
N GLU A 294 -27.03 30.27 -13.77
CA GLU A 294 -27.20 31.34 -12.77
C GLU A 294 -28.60 31.38 -12.14
N ASN A 295 -28.72 30.86 -10.91
CA ASN A 295 -29.68 31.34 -9.92
C ASN A 295 -28.99 31.31 -8.56
N GLU A 296 -28.54 32.49 -8.15
CA GLU A 296 -28.46 32.90 -6.76
C GLU A 296 -29.89 32.85 -6.18
N GLU A 297 -30.07 32.18 -5.05
CA GLU A 297 -31.11 32.57 -4.10
C GLU A 297 -30.48 32.62 -2.71
N GLU A 298 -30.25 33.86 -2.30
CA GLU A 298 -30.18 34.28 -0.92
C GLU A 298 -31.49 33.88 -0.21
N GLY A 299 -31.37 33.43 1.03
CA GLY A 299 -32.49 33.18 1.91
C GLY A 299 -32.02 33.30 3.35
N GLU A 300 -32.00 34.54 3.84
CA GLU A 300 -31.99 34.85 5.27
C GLU A 300 -33.30 34.36 5.91
N LEU A 301 -33.18 33.59 7.00
CA LEU A 301 -33.80 33.79 8.31
C LEU A 301 -33.38 32.68 9.30
#